data_AF-A0A3C0V3A4-F1
#
_entry.id   AF-A0A3C0V3A4-F1
#
_cell.length_a   1.000
_cell.length_b   1.000
_cell.length_c   1.000
_cell.angle_alpha   90.00
_cell.angle_beta   90.00
_cell.angle_gamma   90.00
#
_symmetry.space_group_name_H-M   'P 1'
#
loop_
_entity.id
_entity.type
_entity.pdbx_description
1 polymer ?
#
loop_
_entity_poly.entity_id
_entity_poly.type
_entity_poly.pdbx_seq_one_letter_code
_entity_poly.pdbx_strand_id
1 'polypeptide(L)'
;MKCSKAHKLISPYSYGELSEKEWKAVENHLNVCHGCRTEFEEMRGLSYLLVNTEKFKAPYGFHTRVMANISSGKARVGAKIPVIAGLAEGFAIIAVIVLGIFSGTQLTKGFMPDRTREVTASLSLDVFDSAPSDSLGGAYLAMTEVRDEK
;
A
#
# COMPACT_ATOMS: atom_id res chain seq x y z
N MET A 1 5.80 -15.75 -14.88
CA MET A 1 5.34 -14.70 -13.93
C MET A 1 3.84 -14.85 -13.69
N LYS A 2 3.24 -14.08 -12.76
CA LYS A 2 1.77 -14.02 -12.59
C LYS A 2 1.12 -13.16 -13.69
N CYS A 3 -0.03 -13.58 -14.21
CA CYS A 3 -0.74 -12.87 -15.30
C CYS A 3 -1.04 -11.40 -14.95
N SER A 4 -1.39 -11.10 -13.70
CA SER A 4 -1.64 -9.72 -13.25
C SER A 4 -0.42 -8.80 -13.38
N LYS A 5 0.80 -9.35 -13.26
CA LYS A 5 2.03 -8.62 -13.49
C LYS A 5 2.31 -8.50 -14.99
N ALA A 6 2.07 -9.56 -15.77
CA ALA A 6 2.25 -9.54 -17.21
C ALA A 6 1.37 -8.47 -17.86
N HIS A 7 0.07 -8.44 -17.53
CA HIS A 7 -0.89 -7.46 -18.05
C HIS A 7 -0.43 -6.00 -17.85
N LYS A 8 0.21 -5.69 -16.71
CA LYS A 8 0.76 -4.34 -16.47
C LYS A 8 1.99 -4.04 -17.33
N LEU A 9 2.72 -5.08 -17.75
CA LEU A 9 3.96 -4.96 -18.50
C LEU A 9 3.77 -5.10 -20.02
N ILE A 10 2.60 -5.52 -20.51
CA ILE A 10 2.34 -5.67 -21.97
C ILE A 10 2.44 -4.33 -22.71
N SER A 11 1.90 -3.25 -22.16
CA SER A 11 2.01 -1.91 -22.76
C SER A 11 3.47 -1.44 -22.86
N PRO A 12 4.25 -1.34 -21.77
CA PRO A 12 5.66 -0.91 -21.86
C PRO A 12 6.54 -1.89 -22.64
N TYR A 13 6.21 -3.19 -22.68
CA TYR A 13 6.84 -4.16 -23.57
C TYR A 13 6.71 -3.76 -25.05
N SER A 14 5.52 -3.31 -25.45
CA SER A 14 5.23 -2.89 -26.83
C SER A 14 5.99 -1.63 -27.25
N TYR A 15 6.30 -0.75 -26.29
CA TYR A 15 7.06 0.49 -26.52
C TYR A 15 8.57 0.35 -26.27
N GLY A 16 9.05 -0.83 -25.89
CA GLY A 16 10.48 -1.06 -25.62
C GLY A 16 10.98 -0.36 -24.35
N GLU A 17 10.09 -0.08 -23.40
CA GLU A 17 10.38 0.66 -22.16
C GLU A 17 10.82 -0.26 -21.00
N LEU A 18 10.90 -1.57 -21.24
CA LEU A 18 11.25 -2.56 -20.22
C LEU A 18 12.77 -2.77 -20.10
N SER A 19 13.21 -3.08 -18.88
CA SER A 19 14.56 -3.61 -18.67
C SER A 19 14.71 -4.99 -19.33
N GLU A 20 15.95 -5.40 -19.66
CA GLU A 20 16.21 -6.69 -20.32
C GLU A 20 15.63 -7.89 -19.54
N LYS A 21 15.73 -7.84 -18.20
CA LYS A 21 15.19 -8.87 -17.31
C LYS A 21 13.66 -8.96 -17.38
N GLU A 22 12.99 -7.81 -17.42
CA GLU A 22 11.53 -7.75 -17.53
C GLU A 22 11.06 -8.17 -18.91
N TRP A 23 11.77 -7.73 -19.95
CA TRP A 23 11.51 -8.12 -21.33
C TRP A 23 11.52 -9.64 -21.49
N LYS A 24 12.61 -10.30 -21.05
CA LYS A 24 12.72 -11.78 -21.04
C LYS A 24 11.62 -12.45 -20.21
N ALA A 25 11.25 -11.86 -19.07
CA ALA A 25 10.19 -12.41 -18.23
C ALA A 25 8.82 -12.33 -18.92
N VAL A 26 8.51 -11.23 -19.61
CA VAL A 26 7.28 -11.03 -20.40
C VAL A 26 7.25 -11.96 -21.58
N GLU A 27 8.32 -12.01 -22.38
CA GLU A 27 8.44 -12.91 -23.54
C GLU A 27 8.20 -14.37 -23.14
N ASN A 28 8.89 -14.86 -22.12
CA ASN A 28 8.69 -16.21 -21.59
C ASN A 28 7.23 -16.45 -21.13
N HIS A 29 6.58 -15.44 -20.58
CA HIS A 29 5.18 -15.58 -20.15
C HIS A 29 4.21 -15.62 -21.34
N LEU A 30 4.41 -14.78 -22.35
CA LEU A 30 3.60 -14.79 -23.57
C LEU A 30 3.72 -16.14 -24.31
N ASN A 31 4.88 -16.78 -24.23
CA ASN A 31 5.11 -18.13 -24.79
C ASN A 31 4.31 -19.24 -24.10
N VAL A 32 3.92 -19.05 -22.84
CA VAL A 32 3.24 -20.10 -22.03
C VAL A 32 1.77 -19.79 -21.77
N CYS A 33 1.39 -18.51 -21.63
CA CYS A 33 0.04 -18.10 -21.30
C CYS A 33 -0.71 -17.61 -22.53
N HIS A 34 -1.71 -18.38 -22.97
CA HIS A 34 -2.58 -18.01 -24.09
C HIS A 34 -3.32 -16.69 -23.83
N GLY A 35 -3.91 -16.50 -22.65
CA GLY A 35 -4.69 -15.30 -22.33
C GLY A 35 -3.89 -13.99 -22.46
N CYS A 36 -2.69 -13.94 -21.89
CA CYS A 36 -1.81 -12.77 -22.03
C CYS A 36 -1.28 -12.59 -23.46
N ARG A 37 -1.11 -13.68 -24.22
CA ARG A 37 -0.75 -13.59 -25.65
C ARG A 37 -1.85 -12.95 -26.47
N THR A 38 -3.10 -13.38 -26.29
CA THR A 38 -4.26 -12.81 -26.98
C THR A 38 -4.38 -11.31 -26.71
N GLU A 39 -4.26 -10.88 -25.45
CA GLU A 39 -4.29 -9.47 -25.07
C GLU A 39 -3.19 -8.65 -25.77
N PHE A 40 -1.97 -9.18 -25.85
CA PHE A 40 -0.87 -8.54 -26.56
C PHE A 40 -1.12 -8.45 -28.07
N GLU A 41 -1.66 -9.51 -28.68
CA GLU A 41 -2.01 -9.53 -30.11
C GLU A 41 -3.13 -8.54 -30.46
N GLU A 42 -4.15 -8.42 -29.61
CA GLU A 42 -5.22 -7.43 -29.76
C GLU A 42 -4.67 -5.99 -29.74
N MET A 43 -3.82 -5.68 -28.76
CA MET A 43 -3.16 -4.38 -28.65
C MET A 43 -2.29 -4.07 -29.88
N ARG A 44 -1.54 -5.07 -30.35
CA ARG A 44 -0.73 -4.96 -31.58
C ARG A 44 -1.61 -4.75 -32.81
N GLY A 45 -2.75 -5.43 -32.90
CA GLY A 45 -3.73 -5.25 -33.97
C GLY A 45 -4.29 -3.83 -34.02
N LEU A 46 -4.69 -3.27 -32.87
CA LEU A 46 -5.13 -1.88 -32.78
C LEU A 46 -4.04 -0.90 -33.23
N SER A 47 -2.80 -1.13 -32.79
CA SER A 47 -1.66 -0.29 -33.17
C SER A 47 -1.40 -0.34 -34.68
N TYR A 48 -1.52 -1.51 -35.30
CA TYR A 48 -1.40 -1.68 -36.74
C TYR A 48 -2.50 -0.91 -37.49
N LEU A 49 -3.76 -0.97 -37.04
CA LEU A 49 -4.85 -0.22 -37.65
C LEU A 49 -4.63 1.29 -37.56
N LEU A 50 -4.14 1.78 -36.42
CA LEU A 50 -3.83 3.21 -36.23
C LEU A 50 -2.69 3.69 -37.13
N VAL A 51 -1.65 2.86 -37.31
CA VAL A 51 -0.51 3.21 -38.17
C VAL A 51 -0.89 3.26 -39.66
N ASN A 52 -1.82 2.39 -40.08
CA ASN A 52 -2.26 2.27 -41.47
C ASN A 52 -3.47 3.13 -41.82
N THR A 53 -3.98 3.93 -40.88
CA THR A 53 -5.04 4.89 -41.18
C THR A 53 -4.55 6.00 -42.11
N GLU A 54 -5.48 6.66 -42.79
CA GLU A 54 -5.18 7.78 -43.67
C GLU A 54 -4.46 8.90 -42.89
N LYS A 55 -3.32 9.34 -43.41
CA LYS A 55 -2.53 10.42 -42.80
C LYS A 55 -2.96 11.76 -43.37
N PHE A 56 -3.56 12.59 -42.54
CA PHE A 56 -3.91 13.96 -42.90
C PHE A 56 -2.70 14.89 -42.84
N LYS A 57 -2.55 15.76 -43.83
CA LYS A 57 -1.56 16.84 -43.77
C LYS A 57 -1.97 17.86 -42.72
N ALA A 58 -1.02 18.27 -41.88
CA ALA A 58 -1.24 19.36 -40.95
C ALA A 58 -1.62 20.65 -41.70
N PRO A 59 -2.58 21.45 -41.20
CA PRO A 59 -2.92 22.73 -41.81
C PRO A 59 -1.73 23.69 -41.87
N TYR A 60 -1.77 24.63 -42.81
CA TYR A 60 -0.72 25.64 -42.95
C TYR A 60 -0.44 26.37 -41.61
N GLY A 61 0.84 26.56 -41.31
CA GLY A 61 1.31 27.21 -40.08
C GLY A 61 1.09 26.42 -38.78
N PHE A 62 0.61 25.16 -38.83
CA PHE A 62 0.39 24.36 -37.63
C PHE A 62 1.67 24.20 -36.78
N HIS A 63 2.77 23.80 -37.41
CA HIS A 63 4.07 23.66 -36.74
C HIS A 63 4.50 24.96 -36.04
N THR A 64 4.39 26.10 -36.74
CA THR A 64 4.74 27.42 -36.19
C THR A 64 3.87 27.78 -34.98
N ARG A 65 2.56 27.53 -35.04
CA ARG A 65 1.65 27.77 -33.90
C ARG A 65 1.96 26.86 -32.71
N VAL A 66 2.24 25.58 -32.96
CA VAL A 66 2.61 24.62 -31.90
C VAL A 66 3.90 25.08 -31.22
N MET A 67 4.94 25.40 -31.99
CA MET A 67 6.22 25.83 -31.44
C MET A 67 6.12 27.16 -30.70
N ALA A 68 5.35 28.12 -31.21
CA ALA A 68 5.07 29.38 -30.52
C ALA A 68 4.34 29.16 -29.17
N ASN A 69 3.40 28.22 -29.10
CA ASN A 69 2.72 27.90 -27.85
C ASN A 69 3.65 27.22 -26.83
N ILE A 70 4.48 26.28 -27.28
CA ILE A 70 5.45 25.60 -26.41
C ILE A 70 6.47 26.61 -25.86
N SER A 71 7.04 27.48 -26.71
CA SER A 71 8.03 28.47 -26.31
C SER A 71 7.45 29.61 -25.45
N SER A 72 6.17 29.94 -25.64
CA SER A 72 5.51 30.98 -24.85
C SER A 72 5.33 30.62 -23.38
N GLY A 73 5.65 29.39 -22.95
CA GLY A 73 5.51 28.96 -21.56
C GLY A 73 4.07 28.98 -21.05
N LYS A 74 3.09 29.26 -21.92
CA LYS A 74 1.64 29.20 -21.64
C LYS A 74 1.17 27.75 -21.63
N ALA A 75 1.93 26.86 -21.01
CA ALA A 75 1.33 25.67 -20.46
C ALA A 75 0.33 26.19 -19.42
N ARG A 76 -0.97 26.06 -19.72
CA ARG A 76 -2.03 26.25 -18.72
C ARG A 76 -1.93 25.10 -17.72
N VAL A 77 -0.84 25.03 -16.97
CA VAL A 77 -0.70 24.20 -15.78
C VAL A 77 -1.48 24.92 -14.69
N GLY A 78 -2.79 24.87 -14.81
CA GLY A 78 -3.68 25.72 -14.05
C GLY A 78 -5.14 25.40 -14.29
N ALA A 79 -5.46 24.19 -14.75
CA ALA A 79 -6.69 23.59 -14.28
C ALA A 79 -6.47 23.39 -12.77
N LYS A 80 -6.93 24.36 -11.96
CA LYS A 80 -7.00 24.22 -10.51
C LYS A 80 -7.88 23.01 -10.24
N ILE A 81 -7.26 21.85 -10.11
CA ILE A 81 -7.96 20.64 -9.69
C ILE A 81 -8.56 20.97 -8.31
N PRO A 82 -9.89 20.89 -8.12
CA PRO A 82 -10.54 21.31 -6.88
C PRO A 82 -10.35 20.28 -5.74
N VAL A 83 -9.16 19.68 -5.62
CA VAL A 83 -8.86 18.70 -4.55
C VAL A 83 -8.62 19.40 -3.20
N ILE A 84 -8.22 20.68 -3.21
CA ILE A 84 -8.03 21.48 -1.99
C ILE A 84 -9.33 22.09 -1.43
N ALA A 85 -10.46 22.00 -2.14
CA ALA A 85 -11.75 22.50 -1.63
C ALA A 85 -12.42 21.52 -0.63
N GLY A 86 -11.98 20.26 -0.57
CA GLY A 86 -12.57 19.23 0.31
C GLY A 86 -11.84 19.00 1.64
N LEU A 87 -10.72 19.69 1.90
CA LEU A 87 -9.90 19.47 3.12
C LEU A 87 -10.38 20.27 4.34
N ALA A 88 -11.28 21.24 4.17
CA ALA A 88 -11.74 22.08 5.27
C ALA A 88 -12.58 21.32 6.32
N GLU A 89 -13.27 20.25 5.92
CA GLU A 89 -14.13 19.46 6.81
C GLU A 89 -13.36 18.43 7.67
N GLY A 90 -12.17 17.99 7.21
CA GLY A 90 -11.37 16.99 7.92
C GLY A 90 -10.65 17.51 9.16
N PHE A 91 -10.33 18.81 9.22
CA PHE A 91 -9.59 19.39 10.35
C PHE A 91 -10.38 19.38 11.65
N ALA A 92 -11.71 19.52 11.60
CA ALA A 92 -12.54 19.51 12.80
C ALA A 92 -12.52 18.14 13.50
N ILE A 93 -12.61 17.05 12.74
CA ILE A 93 -12.59 15.68 13.29
C ILE A 93 -11.23 15.37 13.91
N ILE A 94 -10.15 15.73 13.22
CA ILE A 94 -8.78 15.53 13.73
C ILE A 94 -8.56 16.34 15.01
N ALA A 95 -9.04 17.60 15.06
CA ALA A 95 -8.93 18.43 16.25
C ALA A 95 -9.67 17.85 17.46
N VAL A 96 -10.87 17.29 17.27
CA VAL A 96 -11.63 16.62 18.34
C VAL A 96 -10.90 15.37 18.86
N ILE A 97 -10.32 14.56 17.97
CA ILE A 97 -9.55 13.37 18.37
C ILE A 97 -8.32 13.78 19.18
N VAL A 98 -7.56 14.78 18.71
CA VAL A 98 -6.36 15.26 19.39
C VAL A 98 -6.68 15.86 20.76
N LEU A 99 -7.75 16.66 20.85
CA LEU A 99 -8.26 17.19 22.13
C LEU A 99 -8.67 16.06 23.08
N GLY A 100 -9.37 15.04 22.60
CA GLY A 100 -9.75 13.88 23.42
C GLY A 100 -8.54 13.13 23.97
N ILE A 101 -7.53 12.86 23.13
CA ILE A 101 -6.28 12.21 23.56
C ILE A 101 -5.53 13.09 24.58
N PHE A 102 -5.45 14.39 24.35
CA PHE A 102 -4.75 15.31 25.24
C PHE A 102 -5.46 15.45 26.59
N SER A 103 -6.79 15.57 26.61
CA SER A 103 -7.57 15.59 27.85
C SER A 103 -7.50 14.27 28.61
N GLY A 104 -7.59 13.13 27.92
CA GLY A 104 -7.49 11.81 28.56
C GLY A 104 -6.11 11.54 29.17
N THR A 105 -5.04 11.94 28.48
CA THR A 105 -3.66 11.79 28.98
C THR A 105 -3.35 12.73 30.15
N GLN A 106 -4.02 13.87 30.27
CA GLN A 106 -3.90 14.74 31.46
C GLN A 106 -4.72 14.24 32.64
N LEU A 107 -5.90 13.66 32.40
CA LEU A 107 -6.73 13.06 33.45
C LEU A 107 -6.07 11.83 34.09
N THR A 108 -5.45 10.95 33.29
CA THR A 108 -4.75 9.76 33.81
C THR A 108 -3.49 10.12 34.63
N LYS A 109 -2.85 11.25 34.33
CA LYS A 109 -1.73 11.76 35.15
C LYS A 109 -2.18 12.35 36.49
N GLY A 110 -3.42 12.88 36.56
CA GLY A 110 -3.98 13.48 37.77
C GLY A 110 -4.68 12.48 38.70
N PHE A 111 -5.16 11.34 38.19
CA PHE A 111 -5.84 10.31 38.96
C PHE A 111 -5.17 8.94 38.73
N MET A 112 -4.41 8.49 39.74
CA MET A 112 -4.02 7.09 40.05
C MET A 112 -2.60 6.63 39.72
N PRO A 113 -1.77 6.54 40.78
CA PRO A 113 -0.86 5.43 40.98
C PRO A 113 -1.36 4.41 42.03
N ASP A 114 -2.44 4.70 42.79
CA ASP A 114 -2.79 3.91 43.99
C ASP A 114 -3.95 2.90 43.79
N ARG A 115 -5.00 3.25 43.01
CA ARG A 115 -6.16 2.35 42.80
C ARG A 115 -5.87 1.16 41.88
N THR A 116 -4.79 1.20 41.09
CA THR A 116 -4.40 0.07 40.24
C THR A 116 -4.03 -1.16 41.06
N ARG A 117 -3.48 -1.00 42.27
CA ARG A 117 -3.16 -2.11 43.19
C ARG A 117 -4.40 -2.84 43.71
N GLU A 118 -5.44 -2.11 44.07
CA GLU A 118 -6.70 -2.67 44.59
C GLU A 118 -7.46 -3.45 43.49
N VAL A 119 -7.44 -2.93 42.25
CA VAL A 119 -8.06 -3.62 41.10
C VAL A 119 -7.28 -4.88 40.73
N THR A 120 -5.94 -4.86 40.75
CA THR A 120 -5.14 -6.08 40.53
C THR A 120 -5.29 -7.12 41.64
N ALA A 121 -5.56 -6.71 42.89
CA ALA A 121 -5.86 -7.66 43.96
C ALA A 121 -7.26 -8.29 43.82
N SER A 122 -8.22 -7.55 43.25
CA SER A 122 -9.57 -8.07 42.96
C SER A 122 -9.63 -9.00 41.74
N LEU A 123 -8.71 -8.83 40.80
CA LEU A 123 -8.54 -9.70 39.65
C LEU A 123 -7.54 -10.78 40.10
N SER A 124 -8.00 -11.93 40.60
CA SER A 124 -7.18 -13.04 41.13
C SER A 124 -6.13 -13.59 40.15
N LEU A 125 -5.14 -12.77 39.84
CA LEU A 125 -4.01 -13.03 38.95
C LEU A 125 -2.88 -13.74 39.70
N ASP A 126 -2.91 -13.74 41.03
CA ASP A 126 -2.01 -14.54 41.90
C ASP A 126 -2.18 -16.05 41.69
N VAL A 127 -3.29 -16.50 41.08
CA VAL A 127 -3.50 -17.92 40.71
C VAL A 127 -2.58 -18.36 39.57
N PHE A 128 -2.08 -17.42 38.76
CA PHE A 128 -1.19 -17.71 37.64
C PHE A 128 0.29 -17.57 37.98
N ASP A 129 0.62 -17.20 39.22
CA ASP A 129 2.00 -17.19 39.69
C ASP A 129 2.47 -18.63 39.97
N SER A 130 3.75 -18.89 39.69
CA SER A 130 4.34 -20.22 39.85
C SER A 130 4.13 -20.75 41.26
N ALA A 131 3.72 -22.03 41.38
CA ALA A 131 3.53 -22.66 42.69
C ALA A 131 4.82 -22.53 43.52
N PRO A 132 4.77 -22.00 44.76
CA PRO A 132 5.96 -21.84 45.57
C PRO A 132 6.65 -23.19 45.80
N SER A 133 7.98 -23.20 45.80
CA SER A 133 8.82 -24.42 45.89
C SER A 133 8.53 -25.28 47.12
N ASP A 134 8.04 -24.66 48.19
CA ASP A 134 7.77 -25.30 49.48
C ASP A 134 6.34 -25.88 49.55
N SER A 135 5.57 -25.79 48.45
CA SER A 135 4.24 -26.37 48.33
C SER A 135 4.27 -27.77 47.71
N LEU A 136 3.25 -28.58 48.01
CA LEU A 136 3.07 -29.91 47.42
C LEU A 136 3.06 -29.88 45.88
N GLY A 137 2.48 -28.83 45.29
CA GLY A 137 2.47 -28.64 43.83
C GLY A 137 3.86 -28.37 43.25
N GLY A 138 4.66 -27.55 43.94
CA GLY A 138 6.07 -27.31 43.59
C GLY A 138 6.92 -28.58 43.67
N ALA A 139 6.73 -29.38 44.73
CA ALA A 139 7.42 -30.66 44.88
C ALA A 139 7.02 -31.69 43.80
N TYR A 140 5.75 -31.71 43.39
CA TYR A 140 5.27 -32.59 42.32
C TYR A 140 5.88 -32.20 40.96
N LEU A 141 5.88 -30.91 40.63
CA LEU A 141 6.47 -30.38 39.40
C LEU A 141 7.97 -30.68 39.30
N ALA A 142 8.71 -30.48 40.40
CA ALA A 142 10.13 -30.81 40.45
C ALA A 142 10.40 -32.31 40.24
N MET A 143 9.55 -33.20 40.76
CA MET A 143 9.68 -34.64 40.54
C MET A 143 9.35 -35.05 39.09
N THR A 144 8.46 -34.33 38.41
CA THR A 144 8.12 -34.60 37.01
C THR A 144 9.16 -34.08 36.03
N GLU A 145 9.74 -32.89 36.26
CA GLU A 145 10.80 -32.33 35.39
C GLU A 145 12.09 -33.17 35.42
N VAL A 146 12.46 -33.72 36.58
CA VAL A 146 13.66 -34.58 36.71
C VAL A 146 13.54 -35.89 35.91
N ARG A 147 12.34 -36.28 35.47
CA ARG A 147 12.12 -37.54 34.75
C ARG A 147 12.27 -37.43 33.23
N ASP A 148 12.40 -36.23 32.67
CA ASP A 148 12.54 -36.01 31.22
C ASP A 148 14.00 -35.94 30.72
N GLU A 149 15.01 -36.22 31.58
CA GLU A 149 16.43 -36.26 31.18
C GLU A 149 17.00 -37.69 30.96
N LYS A 150 16.24 -38.62 30.36
CA LYS A 150 16.83 -39.88 29.85
C LYS A 150 16.21 -40.41 28.57
#